data_AF-A0A1H0JH03-F1
#
_entry.id   AF-A0A1H0JH03-F1
#
_cell.length_a   1.000
_cell.length_b   1.000
_cell.length_c   1.000
_cell.angle_alpha   90.00
_cell.angle_beta   90.00
_cell.angle_gamma   90.00
#
_symmetry.space_group_name_H-M   'P 1'
#
loop_
_entity.id
_entity.type
_entity.pdbx_description
1 polymer ?
#
loop_
_entity_poly.entity_id
_entity_poly.type
_entity_poly.pdbx_seq_one_letter_code
_entity_poly.pdbx_strand_id
1 'polypeptide(L)'
;MSSARRTTGTTTGITTGIAVLALVAGCNAGGSSGSSSESGTAPTVRVQAGPQDVTVQPTQYCLAGSGERYAGTPPIVEVSPDSTIALTVSDAVAEQGWSVQVYDDQLKTLLGEVDVEDGTTVFTGINSSDVVPASFYLVVVEDSVDAACNGLSGAWPVGFIRAVPDTATATATATATPTATPTG
;
A
#
# COMPACT_ATOMS: atom_id res chain seq x y z
N MET A 1 69.08 1.38 19.15
CA MET A 1 69.49 1.09 17.76
C MET A 1 68.26 1.41 16.90
N SER A 2 68.13 2.62 16.34
CA SER A 2 68.75 3.06 15.06
C SER A 2 68.40 2.08 13.93
N SER A 3 67.80 2.39 12.78
CA SER A 3 67.40 3.65 12.16
C SER A 3 66.41 3.35 11.00
N ALA A 4 65.45 4.26 10.82
CA ALA A 4 64.98 4.90 9.57
C ALA A 4 64.84 4.12 8.24
N ARG A 5 63.67 4.29 7.60
CA ARG A 5 63.58 4.62 6.17
C ARG A 5 62.51 5.70 5.94
N ARG A 6 62.94 6.90 5.54
CA ARG A 6 62.09 7.92 4.89
C ARG A 6 61.87 7.49 3.45
N THR A 7 60.69 7.72 2.88
CA THR A 7 60.57 8.10 1.46
C THR A 7 59.35 8.99 1.32
N THR A 8 59.62 10.26 1.00
CA THR A 8 58.69 11.31 0.57
C THR A 8 58.34 11.07 -0.90
N GLY A 9 57.09 11.33 -1.29
CA GLY A 9 56.65 11.34 -2.68
C GLY A 9 55.38 12.18 -2.87
N THR A 10 55.56 13.49 -3.00
CA THR A 10 54.58 14.48 -3.47
C THR A 10 54.32 14.30 -4.97
N THR A 11 53.07 14.43 -5.46
CA THR A 11 52.76 15.09 -6.76
C THR A 11 51.26 15.40 -6.86
N THR A 12 50.96 16.69 -6.91
CA THR A 12 49.69 17.30 -7.34
C THR A 12 49.44 17.02 -8.82
N GLY A 13 48.20 16.66 -9.19
CA GLY A 13 47.75 16.59 -10.58
C GLY A 13 46.31 17.08 -10.71
N ILE A 14 46.14 18.40 -10.87
CA ILE A 14 44.91 19.03 -11.38
C ILE A 14 45.13 19.22 -12.88
N THR A 15 44.32 18.60 -13.73
CA THR A 15 44.05 19.01 -15.13
C THR A 15 42.98 18.08 -15.73
N THR A 16 41.73 18.53 -15.83
CA THR A 16 41.09 19.12 -17.03
C THR A 16 40.36 18.09 -17.89
N GLY A 17 39.02 18.09 -17.74
CA GLY A 17 38.01 18.00 -18.78
C GLY A 17 38.16 16.99 -19.92
N ILE A 18 37.28 15.99 -19.93
CA ILE A 18 36.58 15.59 -21.15
C ILE A 18 35.09 15.42 -20.79
N ALA A 19 34.30 16.41 -21.17
CA ALA A 19 32.86 16.30 -21.25
C ALA A 19 32.52 15.47 -22.49
N VAL A 20 32.01 14.24 -22.29
CA VAL A 20 31.30 13.51 -23.35
C VAL A 20 29.82 13.56 -23.00
N LEU A 21 29.13 14.56 -23.56
CA LEU A 21 27.67 14.55 -23.66
C LEU A 21 27.29 13.48 -24.69
N ALA A 22 26.99 12.27 -24.22
CA ALA A 22 26.24 11.29 -24.99
C ALA A 22 24.75 11.53 -24.76
N LEU A 23 24.13 12.30 -25.66
CA LEU A 23 22.67 12.35 -25.78
C LEU A 23 22.20 11.00 -26.35
N VAL A 24 21.76 10.10 -25.47
CA VAL A 24 20.94 8.95 -25.85
C VAL A 24 19.49 9.33 -25.60
N ALA A 25 18.83 9.76 -26.68
CA ALA A 25 17.38 9.76 -26.76
C ALA A 25 16.92 8.32 -27.03
N GLY A 26 16.06 7.77 -26.17
CA GLY A 26 15.27 6.59 -26.51
C GLY A 26 15.00 5.58 -25.39
N CYS A 27 13.73 5.57 -24.95
CA CYS A 27 12.92 4.42 -24.51
C CYS A 27 13.35 3.56 -23.30
N ASN A 28 12.56 3.70 -22.23
CA ASN A 28 11.96 2.64 -21.41
C ASN A 28 12.68 1.26 -21.38
N ALA A 29 13.54 1.07 -20.40
CA ALA A 29 13.79 -0.23 -19.77
C ALA A 29 14.47 0.02 -18.41
N GLY A 30 14.05 -0.75 -17.40
CA GLY A 30 14.40 -0.59 -15.99
C GLY A 30 15.88 -0.29 -15.72
N GLY A 31 16.10 0.70 -14.87
CA GLY A 31 17.41 1.09 -14.36
C GLY A 31 17.23 1.58 -12.94
N SER A 32 17.34 0.64 -12.00
CA SER A 32 17.51 0.95 -10.59
C SER A 32 18.85 1.68 -10.43
N SER A 33 18.78 3.00 -10.29
CA SER A 33 19.88 3.84 -9.83
C SER A 33 19.29 5.12 -9.24
N GLY A 34 18.49 4.96 -8.20
CA GLY A 34 18.01 6.05 -7.36
C GLY A 34 18.87 6.12 -6.11
N SER A 35 19.81 7.06 -6.10
CA SER A 35 20.57 7.47 -4.93
C SER A 35 19.68 7.56 -3.69
N SER A 36 20.18 7.01 -2.59
CA SER A 36 19.72 7.27 -1.22
C SER A 36 19.66 8.78 -0.99
N SER A 37 18.47 9.33 -1.15
CA SER A 37 18.07 10.61 -0.63
C SER A 37 16.70 10.32 -0.08
N GLU A 38 16.66 9.98 1.21
CA GLU A 38 15.46 9.92 2.02
C GLU A 38 14.71 11.24 1.80
N SER A 39 13.82 11.21 0.82
CA SER A 39 12.90 12.29 0.57
C SER A 39 11.92 12.17 1.72
N GLY A 40 11.99 13.11 2.68
CA GLY A 40 11.26 13.08 3.95
C GLY A 40 9.74 13.13 3.78
N THR A 41 9.17 12.06 3.24
CA THR A 41 7.74 11.88 3.01
C THR A 41 7.40 10.46 3.44
N ALA A 42 6.29 10.32 4.17
CA ALA A 42 5.85 9.04 4.67
C ALA A 42 5.53 8.08 3.49
N PRO A 43 5.87 6.78 3.60
CA PRO A 43 5.61 5.81 2.56
C PRO A 43 4.11 5.58 2.37
N THR A 44 3.73 5.09 1.20
CA THR A 44 2.34 4.76 0.85
C THR A 44 2.17 3.26 0.69
N VAL A 45 0.93 2.80 0.80
CA VAL A 45 0.54 1.40 0.54
C VAL A 45 -0.28 1.35 -0.74
N ARG A 46 0.00 0.39 -1.62
CA ARG A 46 -0.81 0.14 -2.81
C ARG A 46 -1.75 -1.02 -2.58
N VAL A 47 -3.02 -0.83 -2.94
CA VAL A 47 -4.11 -1.79 -2.73
C VAL A 47 -4.68 -2.16 -4.09
N GLN A 48 -4.69 -3.45 -4.42
CA GLN A 48 -5.35 -3.95 -5.62
C GLN A 48 -6.47 -4.91 -5.25
N ALA A 49 -7.64 -4.72 -5.86
CA ALA A 49 -8.76 -5.64 -5.74
C ALA A 49 -9.51 -5.70 -7.07
N GLY A 50 -9.46 -6.85 -7.73
CA GLY A 50 -9.96 -6.99 -9.10
C GLY A 50 -9.29 -5.98 -10.06
N PRO A 51 -10.05 -5.16 -10.81
CA PRO A 51 -9.49 -4.15 -11.71
C PRO A 51 -9.06 -2.86 -11.01
N GLN A 52 -9.35 -2.70 -9.71
CA GLN A 52 -9.04 -1.47 -8.97
C GLN A 52 -7.62 -1.51 -8.42
N ASP A 53 -6.97 -0.35 -8.44
CA ASP A 53 -5.60 -0.13 -7.98
C ASP A 53 -5.52 1.26 -7.36
N VAL A 54 -5.31 1.32 -6.04
CA VAL A 54 -5.42 2.53 -5.23
C VAL A 54 -4.20 2.70 -4.35
N THR A 55 -3.68 3.92 -4.27
CA THR A 55 -2.60 4.29 -3.35
C THR A 55 -3.19 4.92 -2.09
N VAL A 56 -2.82 4.37 -0.93
CA VAL A 56 -3.27 4.76 0.40
C VAL A 56 -2.18 5.56 1.10
N GLN A 57 -2.55 6.71 1.65
CA GLN A 57 -1.67 7.54 2.46
C GLN A 57 -1.73 7.12 3.94
N PRO A 58 -0.64 7.25 4.69
CA PRO A 58 -0.65 6.95 6.11
C PRO A 58 -1.50 7.98 6.86
N THR A 59 -2.24 7.54 7.86
CA THR A 59 -2.87 8.45 8.85
C THR A 59 -1.94 8.73 10.04
N GLN A 60 -0.92 7.89 10.22
CA GLN A 60 0.18 8.12 11.14
C GLN A 60 1.44 7.43 10.59
N TYR A 61 2.61 8.02 10.85
CA TYR A 61 3.90 7.45 10.49
C TYR A 61 5.02 8.04 11.34
N CYS A 62 6.10 7.29 11.54
CA CYS A 62 7.30 7.81 12.18
C CYS A 62 8.30 8.32 11.14
N LEU A 63 8.35 9.65 10.98
CA LEU A 63 9.24 10.29 10.03
C LEU A 63 10.45 10.88 10.76
N ALA A 64 11.66 10.42 10.42
CA ALA A 64 12.92 10.92 10.99
C ALA A 64 12.94 10.97 12.54
N GLY A 65 12.35 9.97 13.19
CA GLY A 65 12.29 9.90 14.66
C GLY A 65 11.22 10.80 15.31
N SER A 66 10.36 11.44 14.52
CA SER A 66 9.18 12.16 15.01
C SER A 66 7.91 11.47 14.50
N GLY A 67 7.09 10.98 15.43
CA GLY A 67 5.78 10.44 15.11
C GLY A 67 4.81 11.56 14.69
N GLU A 68 4.26 11.46 13.50
CA GLU A 68 3.30 12.41 12.95
C GLU A 68 1.93 11.74 12.74
N ARG A 69 0.87 12.54 12.88
CA ARG A 69 -0.49 12.16 12.49
C ARG A 69 -0.96 13.03 11.35
N TYR A 70 -1.48 12.41 10.32
CA TYR A 70 -1.97 13.05 9.12
C TYR A 70 -3.50 13.02 9.14
N ALA A 71 -4.11 14.16 8.80
CA ALA A 71 -5.55 14.20 8.55
C ALA A 71 -5.80 13.67 7.12
N GLY A 72 -6.65 12.67 7.00
CA GLY A 72 -7.02 12.09 5.72
C GLY A 72 -8.29 11.25 5.82
N THR A 73 -9.06 11.23 4.73
CA THR A 73 -10.17 10.28 4.59
C THR A 73 -9.61 9.03 3.91
N PRO A 74 -9.72 7.85 4.54
CA PRO A 74 -9.34 6.59 3.90
C PRO A 74 -10.06 6.41 2.57
N PRO A 75 -9.39 5.94 1.50
CA PRO A 75 -10.08 5.60 0.27
C PRO A 75 -11.04 4.42 0.49
N ILE A 76 -12.13 4.38 -0.28
CA ILE A 76 -13.09 3.28 -0.28
C ILE A 76 -12.99 2.54 -1.62
N VAL A 77 -12.83 1.22 -1.55
CA VAL A 77 -12.69 0.32 -2.70
C VAL A 77 -13.93 -0.57 -2.78
N GLU A 78 -14.62 -0.53 -3.90
CA GLU A 78 -15.73 -1.46 -4.15
C GLU A 78 -15.18 -2.79 -4.66
N VAL A 79 -15.56 -3.89 -4.02
CA VAL A 79 -15.04 -5.22 -4.34
C VAL A 79 -16.16 -6.18 -4.67
N SER A 80 -15.92 -7.06 -5.65
CA SER A 80 -16.80 -8.19 -5.88
C SER A 80 -16.69 -9.19 -4.73
N PRO A 81 -17.71 -10.01 -4.47
CA PRO A 81 -17.53 -11.18 -3.62
C PRO A 81 -16.46 -12.10 -4.20
N ASP A 82 -15.81 -12.85 -3.33
CA ASP A 82 -14.76 -13.82 -3.66
C ASP A 82 -13.58 -13.19 -4.44
N SER A 83 -13.20 -11.98 -4.06
CA SER A 83 -12.09 -11.26 -4.69
C SER A 83 -10.89 -11.21 -3.78
N THR A 84 -9.73 -11.63 -4.28
CA THR A 84 -8.45 -11.44 -3.61
C THR A 84 -8.12 -9.96 -3.50
N ILE A 85 -7.73 -9.53 -2.30
CA ILE A 85 -7.20 -8.20 -2.01
C ILE A 85 -5.68 -8.33 -1.89
N ALA A 86 -4.94 -7.62 -2.74
CA ALA A 86 -3.49 -7.54 -2.67
C ALA A 86 -3.05 -6.23 -2.04
N LEU A 87 -2.17 -6.32 -1.04
CA LEU A 87 -1.58 -5.18 -0.34
C LEU A 87 -0.10 -5.16 -0.65
N THR A 88 0.41 -4.00 -1.09
CA THR A 88 1.82 -3.81 -1.41
C THR A 88 2.38 -2.67 -0.57
N VAL A 89 3.39 -2.98 0.24
CA VAL A 89 4.13 -2.02 1.07
C VAL A 89 5.49 -1.70 0.43
N SER A 90 6.20 -0.69 0.93
CA SER A 90 7.59 -0.44 0.54
C SER A 90 8.54 -1.46 1.18
N ASP A 91 9.74 -1.61 0.61
CA ASP A 91 10.78 -2.48 1.18
C ASP A 91 11.09 -2.11 2.63
N ALA A 92 11.13 -0.81 2.96
CA ALA A 92 11.39 -0.34 4.32
C ALA A 92 10.33 -0.82 5.33
N VAL A 93 9.05 -0.80 4.97
CA VAL A 93 7.97 -1.32 5.84
C VAL A 93 8.03 -2.84 5.94
N ALA A 94 8.33 -3.52 4.83
CA ALA A 94 8.47 -4.97 4.82
C ALA A 94 9.63 -5.44 5.70
N GLU A 95 10.78 -4.77 5.65
CA GLU A 95 11.96 -5.08 6.47
C GLU A 95 11.72 -4.87 7.97
N GLN A 96 10.85 -3.92 8.34
CA GLN A 96 10.50 -3.66 9.74
C GLN A 96 9.45 -4.64 10.29
N GLY A 97 8.74 -5.35 9.41
CA GLY A 97 7.59 -6.16 9.79
C GLY A 97 6.28 -5.35 9.74
N TRP A 98 5.19 -6.04 9.40
CA TRP A 98 3.87 -5.43 9.34
C TRP A 98 2.77 -6.48 9.44
N SER A 99 1.57 -6.02 9.83
CA SER A 99 0.37 -6.84 9.91
C SER A 99 -0.83 -6.12 9.29
N VAL A 100 -1.92 -6.85 9.10
CA VAL A 100 -3.18 -6.31 8.62
C VAL A 100 -4.24 -6.47 9.70
N GLN A 101 -4.76 -5.36 10.17
CA GLN A 101 -5.89 -5.34 11.09
C GLN A 101 -7.19 -5.14 10.32
N VAL A 102 -8.18 -5.97 10.63
CA VAL A 102 -9.51 -5.93 10.03
C VAL A 102 -10.46 -5.28 11.02
N TYR A 103 -11.11 -4.18 10.61
CA TYR A 103 -12.04 -3.42 11.44
C TYR A 103 -13.46 -3.43 10.86
N ASP A 104 -14.43 -3.12 11.71
CA ASP A 104 -15.79 -2.78 11.28
C ASP A 104 -15.83 -1.57 10.34
N ASP A 105 -17.01 -1.28 9.80
CA ASP A 105 -17.27 -0.19 8.85
C ASP A 105 -17.17 1.22 9.46
N GLN A 106 -16.77 1.33 10.74
CA GLN A 106 -16.59 2.60 11.44
C GLN A 106 -15.18 2.75 12.04
N LEU A 107 -14.25 1.83 11.78
CA LEU A 107 -12.92 1.77 12.42
C LEU A 107 -12.99 1.74 13.96
N LYS A 108 -14.02 1.10 14.53
CA LYS A 108 -14.24 1.05 15.99
C LYS A 108 -13.89 -0.30 16.59
N THR A 109 -14.33 -1.38 15.95
CA THR A 109 -14.18 -2.74 16.46
C THR A 109 -13.16 -3.50 15.63
N LEU A 110 -12.08 -3.99 16.26
CA LEU A 110 -11.16 -4.93 15.63
C LEU A 110 -11.86 -6.29 15.50
N LEU A 111 -12.02 -6.75 14.27
CA LEU A 111 -12.66 -8.01 13.90
C LEU A 111 -11.64 -9.15 13.79
N GLY A 112 -10.39 -8.83 13.43
CA GLY A 112 -9.31 -9.78 13.32
C GLY A 112 -7.98 -9.11 12.96
N GLU A 113 -6.91 -9.87 13.06
CA GLU A 113 -5.56 -9.45 12.69
C GLU A 113 -4.91 -10.59 11.90
N VAL A 114 -4.11 -10.22 10.91
CA VAL A 114 -3.38 -11.14 10.06
C VAL A 114 -1.91 -10.73 10.06
N ASP A 115 -1.08 -11.57 10.66
CA ASP A 115 0.37 -11.42 10.62
C ASP A 115 0.89 -11.69 9.20
N VAL A 116 1.82 -10.85 8.76
CA VAL A 116 2.53 -11.04 7.49
C VAL A 116 3.97 -11.42 7.81
N GLU A 117 4.54 -12.35 7.03
CA GLU A 117 5.94 -12.76 7.21
C GLU A 117 6.90 -11.58 6.95
N ASP A 118 7.90 -11.42 7.82
CA ASP A 118 8.93 -10.38 7.71
C ASP A 118 9.57 -10.34 6.32
N GLY A 119 9.78 -9.13 5.79
CA GLY A 119 10.34 -8.92 4.45
C GLY A 119 9.34 -9.13 3.30
N THR A 120 8.09 -9.49 3.58
CA THR A 120 7.06 -9.61 2.55
C THR A 120 6.58 -8.23 2.08
N THR A 121 6.86 -7.88 0.83
CA THR A 121 6.42 -6.61 0.23
C THR A 121 5.01 -6.68 -0.35
N VAL A 122 4.55 -7.88 -0.73
CA VAL A 122 3.23 -8.10 -1.32
C VAL A 122 2.49 -9.21 -0.58
N PHE A 123 1.33 -8.89 -0.02
CA PHE A 123 0.47 -9.84 0.68
C PHE A 123 -0.86 -10.01 -0.05
N THR A 124 -1.30 -11.25 -0.24
CA THR A 124 -2.54 -11.62 -0.95
C THR A 124 -3.44 -12.57 -0.15
N GLY A 125 -3.22 -12.68 1.16
CA GLY A 125 -3.91 -13.65 2.02
C GLY A 125 -5.33 -13.27 2.44
N ILE A 126 -5.88 -12.16 1.95
CA ILE A 126 -7.25 -11.71 2.29
C ILE A 126 -8.16 -11.87 1.08
N ASN A 127 -9.27 -12.57 1.28
CA ASN A 127 -10.39 -12.62 0.34
C ASN A 127 -11.53 -11.74 0.85
N SER A 128 -12.18 -11.00 -0.06
CA SER A 128 -13.29 -10.13 0.28
C SER A 128 -14.46 -10.85 0.95
N SER A 129 -14.68 -12.14 0.70
CA SER A 129 -15.77 -12.94 1.29
C SER A 129 -15.51 -13.42 2.72
N ASP A 130 -14.26 -13.45 3.16
CA ASP A 130 -13.88 -13.97 4.48
C ASP A 130 -14.17 -12.97 5.61
N VAL A 131 -14.38 -11.70 5.25
CA VAL A 131 -14.68 -10.62 6.18
C VAL A 131 -16.18 -10.38 6.29
N VAL A 132 -16.67 -10.33 7.51
CA VAL A 132 -18.05 -9.96 7.86
C VAL A 132 -17.96 -8.81 8.86
N PRO A 133 -18.51 -7.60 8.55
CA PRO A 133 -19.58 -7.31 7.59
C PRO A 133 -19.16 -7.14 6.11
N ALA A 134 -20.13 -6.85 5.23
CA ALA A 134 -19.88 -6.55 3.81
C ALA A 134 -19.17 -5.20 3.59
N SER A 135 -19.29 -4.28 4.55
CA SER A 135 -18.47 -3.09 4.69
C SER A 135 -17.47 -3.30 5.83
N PHE A 136 -16.20 -3.02 5.58
CA PHE A 136 -15.13 -3.20 6.56
C PHE A 136 -13.94 -2.32 6.21
N TYR A 137 -13.03 -2.14 7.15
CA TYR A 137 -11.74 -1.49 6.90
C TYR A 137 -10.60 -2.50 7.07
N LEU A 138 -9.60 -2.40 6.20
CA LEU A 138 -8.28 -2.98 6.47
C LEU A 138 -7.33 -1.84 6.85
N VAL A 139 -6.57 -2.05 7.91
CA VAL A 139 -5.50 -1.15 8.33
C VAL A 139 -4.20 -1.92 8.26
N VAL A 140 -3.35 -1.53 7.31
CA VAL A 140 -1.96 -2.01 7.31
C VAL A 140 -1.24 -1.29 8.44
N VAL A 141 -0.59 -2.05 9.32
CA VAL A 141 0.14 -1.53 10.48
C VAL A 141 1.57 -2.00 10.40
N GLU A 142 2.51 -1.06 10.38
CA GLU A 142 3.94 -1.34 10.51
C GLU A 142 4.26 -1.71 11.97
N ASP A 143 5.20 -2.64 12.15
CA ASP A 143 5.66 -2.99 13.48
C ASP A 143 6.47 -1.86 14.12
N SER A 144 6.17 -1.57 15.38
CA SER A 144 6.91 -0.55 16.14
C SER A 144 8.19 -1.15 16.72
N VAL A 145 9.35 -0.77 16.22
CA VAL A 145 10.64 -1.20 16.79
C VAL A 145 11.20 -0.28 17.88
N ASP A 146 10.79 1.00 17.92
CA ASP A 146 11.48 1.98 18.78
C ASP A 146 10.58 2.95 19.55
N ALA A 147 10.93 3.19 20.82
CA ALA A 147 10.36 4.24 21.67
C ALA A 147 10.60 5.66 21.12
N ALA A 148 11.45 5.82 20.10
CA ALA A 148 11.80 7.09 19.47
C ALA A 148 10.58 7.80 18.85
N CYS A 149 9.57 7.05 18.41
CA CYS A 149 8.43 7.57 17.67
C CYS A 149 7.23 7.97 18.55
N ASN A 150 7.43 8.15 19.86
CA ASN A 150 6.35 8.29 20.86
C ASN A 150 5.36 7.10 20.85
N GLY A 151 5.85 5.91 20.49
CA GLY A 151 5.02 4.70 20.36
C GLY A 151 4.09 4.67 19.14
N LEU A 152 4.32 5.53 18.15
CA LEU A 152 3.59 5.50 16.87
C LEU A 152 4.35 4.67 15.83
N SER A 153 3.66 3.75 15.16
CA SER A 153 4.06 3.14 13.89
C SER A 153 3.23 3.66 12.71
N GLY A 154 3.64 3.29 11.50
CA GLY A 154 2.86 3.49 10.28
C GLY A 154 1.50 2.81 10.32
N ALA A 155 0.45 3.54 9.89
CA ALA A 155 -0.88 2.98 9.69
C ALA A 155 -1.53 3.52 8.41
N TRP A 156 -2.03 2.60 7.56
CA TRP A 156 -2.67 2.92 6.27
C TRP A 156 -4.07 2.29 6.20
N PRO A 157 -5.11 3.03 6.63
CA PRO A 157 -6.49 2.56 6.55
C PRO A 157 -7.04 2.64 5.12
N VAL A 158 -7.73 1.59 4.70
CA VAL A 158 -8.50 1.52 3.45
C VAL A 158 -9.85 0.84 3.72
N GLY A 159 -10.93 1.45 3.24
CA GLY A 159 -12.27 0.89 3.38
C GLY A 159 -12.65 0.04 2.18
N PHE A 160 -13.46 -0.98 2.43
CA PHE A 160 -13.99 -1.86 1.41
C PHE A 160 -15.50 -1.95 1.52
N ILE A 161 -16.17 -1.97 0.37
CA ILE A 161 -17.59 -2.28 0.27
C ILE A 161 -17.73 -3.43 -0.70
N ARG A 162 -18.14 -4.59 -0.19
CA ARG A 162 -18.44 -5.75 -1.02
C ARG A 162 -19.79 -5.53 -1.69
N ALA A 163 -19.81 -5.59 -3.03
CA ALA A 163 -21.03 -5.57 -3.80
C ALA A 163 -21.91 -6.75 -3.35
N VAL A 164 -23.07 -6.44 -2.79
CA VAL A 164 -24.08 -7.46 -2.50
C VAL A 164 -24.79 -7.74 -3.83
N PRO A 165 -24.92 -9.01 -4.26
CA PRO A 165 -25.80 -9.29 -5.38
C PRO A 165 -27.18 -8.76 -5.01
N ASP A 166 -27.69 -7.82 -5.81
CA ASP A 166 -29.06 -7.36 -5.71
C ASP A 166 -29.95 -8.60 -5.66
N THR A 167 -30.48 -8.91 -4.49
CA THR A 167 -31.51 -9.95 -4.35
C THR A 167 -32.86 -9.43 -4.87
N ALA A 168 -32.83 -8.44 -5.77
CA ALA A 168 -33.93 -8.05 -6.62
C ALA A 168 -34.04 -9.00 -7.83
N THR A 169 -34.12 -10.30 -7.58
CA THR A 169 -34.68 -11.21 -8.58
C THR A 169 -36.20 -11.03 -8.55
N ALA A 170 -36.68 -10.23 -9.50
CA ALA A 170 -37.88 -10.49 -10.29
C ALA A 170 -39.05 -11.22 -9.58
N THR A 171 -39.82 -10.49 -8.77
CA THR A 171 -41.28 -10.70 -8.76
C THR A 171 -41.91 -9.74 -9.77
N ALA A 172 -41.62 -9.94 -11.04
CA ALA A 172 -42.42 -9.40 -12.12
C ALA A 172 -43.02 -10.60 -12.85
N THR A 173 -44.15 -11.01 -12.32
CA THR A 173 -45.14 -11.94 -12.86
C THR A 173 -45.11 -11.93 -14.39
N ALA A 174 -44.72 -13.06 -14.99
CA ALA A 174 -44.98 -13.30 -16.40
C ALA A 174 -46.48 -13.15 -16.66
N THR A 175 -46.82 -12.11 -17.42
CA THR A 175 -47.94 -11.98 -18.36
C THR A 175 -49.14 -12.89 -18.15
N ALA A 176 -50.17 -12.38 -17.47
CA ALA A 176 -51.55 -12.70 -17.83
C ALA A 176 -52.14 -11.46 -18.53
N THR A 177 -52.13 -11.47 -19.87
CA THR A 177 -52.92 -10.53 -20.66
C THR A 177 -54.39 -10.94 -20.55
N PRO A 178 -55.30 -10.15 -19.94
CA PRO A 178 -56.72 -10.37 -20.17
C PRO A 178 -57.03 -9.92 -21.60
N THR A 179 -57.14 -10.88 -22.53
CA THR A 179 -57.81 -10.64 -23.81
C THR A 179 -59.29 -10.44 -23.51
N ALA A 180 -59.70 -9.18 -23.42
CA ALA A 180 -61.09 -8.81 -23.64
C ALA A 180 -61.44 -9.16 -25.10
N THR A 181 -62.52 -9.89 -25.31
CA THR A 181 -63.18 -9.99 -26.63
C THR A 181 -64.61 -9.47 -26.48
N PRO A 182 -65.01 -8.44 -27.26
CA PRO A 182 -66.35 -7.89 -27.24
C PRO A 182 -67.34 -8.73 -28.10
N THR A 183 -68.55 -8.86 -27.55
CA THR A 183 -69.90 -8.93 -28.13
C THR A 183 -70.23 -9.93 -29.26
N GLY A 184 -71.24 -10.77 -28.97
CA GLY A 184 -72.24 -11.29 -29.90
C GLY A 184 -73.60 -11.31 -29.21
#